data_AF-A0A7R9T978-F1
#
_entry.id   AF-A0A7R9T978-F1
#
_cell.length_a   1.000
_cell.length_b   1.000
_cell.length_c   1.000
_cell.angle_alpha   90.00
_cell.angle_beta   90.00
_cell.angle_gamma   90.00
#
_symmetry.space_group_name_H-M   'P 1'
#
loop_
_entity.id
_entity.type
_entity.pdbx_description
1 polymer ?
#
loop_
_entity_poly.entity_id
_entity_poly.type
_entity_poly.pdbx_seq_one_letter_code
_entity_poly.pdbx_strand_id
1 'polypeptide(L)'
;RAPAAAARRSATRAAATTTTIAQPARVVKDTLPKIYVYDHCPFCVRVRLALGLKNIKHEVVFMANDDVATPTALLGKKIAPIYEQPDEGMVMGESLDIIAKFDEDEAFGPTGFFKPASGRDDIKAWMKEVKDLLRLLHRPRYMMAALPEFQQADSRDYFVKGHPVPPFDKPEWKPDDAMTMEERWGHFDKALARTPELLPELNAALAKLEDLICCEDCCTEGGLSYDDIDLWARLRSVTLVKGAEFGPKTKAYLENLSAAGDIPLYFNMAL
;
A
#
# COMPACT_ATOMS: atom_id res chain seq x y z
N ARG A 1 -18.22 -46.05 -30.86
CA ARG A 1 -17.27 -45.67 -29.77
C ARG A 1 -17.47 -44.18 -29.51
N ALA A 2 -18.20 -43.81 -28.46
CA ALA A 2 -18.41 -42.42 -28.05
C ALA A 2 -17.15 -41.90 -27.33
N PRO A 3 -16.78 -40.61 -27.47
CA PRO A 3 -15.77 -40.02 -26.59
C PRO A 3 -16.44 -39.46 -25.32
N ALA A 4 -15.77 -39.69 -24.21
CA ALA A 4 -16.21 -39.41 -22.85
C ALA A 4 -16.33 -37.91 -22.57
N ALA A 5 -17.37 -37.53 -21.82
CA ALA A 5 -17.56 -36.21 -21.26
C ALA A 5 -16.48 -35.91 -20.21
N ALA A 6 -15.67 -34.88 -20.45
CA ALA A 6 -14.73 -34.35 -19.47
C ALA A 6 -15.51 -33.49 -18.45
N ALA A 7 -15.66 -34.01 -17.24
CA ALA A 7 -16.17 -33.25 -16.10
C ALA A 7 -15.18 -32.12 -15.76
N ARG A 8 -15.55 -30.88 -16.08
CA ARG A 8 -14.87 -29.68 -15.57
C ARG A 8 -15.08 -29.63 -14.05
N ARG A 9 -14.02 -29.91 -13.29
CA ARG A 9 -13.95 -29.61 -11.86
C ARG A 9 -14.04 -28.09 -11.69
N SER A 10 -15.16 -27.66 -11.12
CA SER A 10 -15.38 -26.31 -10.62
C SER A 10 -14.25 -25.94 -9.65
N ALA A 11 -13.61 -24.80 -9.90
CA ALA A 11 -12.59 -24.25 -9.04
C ALA A 11 -13.22 -23.91 -7.67
N THR A 12 -12.60 -24.44 -6.62
CA THR A 12 -12.95 -24.22 -5.23
C THR A 12 -12.98 -22.71 -4.95
N ARG A 13 -14.16 -22.20 -4.59
CA ARG A 13 -14.35 -20.86 -4.02
C ARG A 13 -13.48 -20.77 -2.76
N ALA A 14 -12.51 -19.87 -2.75
CA ALA A 14 -11.72 -19.57 -1.57
C ALA A 14 -12.67 -19.32 -0.39
N ALA A 15 -12.46 -20.01 0.72
CA ALA A 15 -13.21 -19.79 1.94
C ALA A 15 -13.02 -18.32 2.34
N ALA A 16 -14.12 -17.61 2.56
CA ALA A 16 -14.07 -16.26 3.09
C ALA A 16 -13.44 -16.33 4.49
N THR A 17 -12.22 -15.82 4.63
CA THR A 17 -11.66 -15.49 5.94
C THR A 17 -12.67 -14.54 6.59
N THR A 18 -13.32 -14.99 7.65
CA THR A 18 -14.34 -14.21 8.34
C THR A 18 -13.59 -13.15 9.13
N THR A 19 -13.44 -11.94 8.57
CA THR A 19 -12.80 -10.84 9.29
C THR A 19 -13.61 -10.53 10.56
N THR A 20 -12.94 -10.37 11.69
CA THR A 20 -13.57 -10.00 12.97
C THR A 20 -13.69 -8.48 13.15
N ILE A 21 -13.07 -7.71 12.25
CA ILE A 21 -13.17 -6.24 12.23
C ILE A 21 -14.60 -5.83 11.85
N ALA A 22 -15.34 -5.30 12.83
CA ALA A 22 -16.66 -4.75 12.62
C ALA A 22 -16.57 -3.34 12.01
N GLN A 23 -16.91 -3.23 10.73
CA GLN A 23 -17.09 -1.94 10.07
C GLN A 23 -18.36 -1.23 10.58
N PRO A 24 -18.38 0.11 10.63
CA PRO A 24 -19.59 0.86 10.92
C PRO A 24 -20.58 0.78 9.74
N ALA A 25 -21.77 1.37 9.93
CA ALA A 25 -22.77 1.49 8.88
C ALA A 25 -22.19 2.16 7.63
N ARG A 26 -22.57 1.67 6.45
CA ARG A 26 -22.04 2.16 5.19
C ARG A 26 -22.44 3.61 4.95
N VAL A 27 -21.46 4.47 4.68
CA VAL A 27 -21.69 5.88 4.35
C VAL A 27 -21.63 6.07 2.84
N VAL A 28 -22.68 6.67 2.27
CA VAL A 28 -22.75 7.03 0.85
C VAL A 28 -23.28 8.45 0.75
N LYS A 29 -22.44 9.36 0.25
CA LYS A 29 -22.80 10.77 -0.02
C LYS A 29 -23.41 10.88 -1.43
N ASP A 30 -24.20 11.91 -1.66
CA ASP A 30 -24.76 12.20 -2.99
C ASP A 30 -23.64 12.47 -4.02
N THR A 31 -22.66 13.29 -3.63
CA THR A 31 -21.39 13.45 -4.33
C THR A 31 -20.31 12.66 -3.62
N LEU A 32 -19.75 11.66 -4.29
CA LEU A 32 -18.71 10.83 -3.69
C LEU A 32 -17.40 11.64 -3.52
N PRO A 33 -16.73 11.50 -2.36
CA PRO A 33 -15.34 11.89 -2.20
C PRO A 33 -14.48 11.27 -3.30
N LYS A 34 -13.56 12.04 -3.87
CA LYS A 34 -12.53 11.52 -4.78
C LYS A 34 -11.20 11.43 -4.06
N ILE A 35 -10.54 10.28 -4.17
CA ILE A 35 -9.20 10.07 -3.65
C ILE A 35 -8.27 9.75 -4.82
N TYR A 36 -7.40 10.70 -5.16
CA TYR A 36 -6.38 10.54 -6.19
C TYR A 36 -5.17 9.81 -5.62
N VAL A 37 -4.76 8.71 -6.26
CA VAL A 37 -3.81 7.75 -5.69
C VAL A 37 -2.82 7.17 -6.71
N TYR A 38 -1.75 6.61 -6.17
CA TYR A 38 -0.95 5.56 -6.80
C TYR A 38 -1.13 4.27 -5.96
N ASP A 39 -1.35 3.11 -6.60
CA ASP A 39 -1.63 1.86 -5.87
C ASP A 39 -0.44 1.39 -5.02
N HIS A 40 0.80 1.58 -5.48
CA HIS A 40 2.01 1.20 -4.74
C HIS A 40 2.30 2.11 -3.53
N CYS A 41 1.75 3.32 -3.50
CA CYS A 41 2.18 4.37 -2.60
C CYS A 41 1.62 4.12 -1.19
N PRO A 42 2.47 3.92 -0.15
CA PRO A 42 1.98 3.62 1.19
C PRO A 42 1.11 4.75 1.75
N PHE A 43 1.40 6.01 1.42
CA PHE A 43 0.56 7.15 1.84
C PHE A 43 -0.85 7.09 1.24
N CYS A 44 -0.98 6.65 -0.02
CA CYS A 44 -2.29 6.46 -0.66
C CYS A 44 -3.04 5.27 -0.06
N VAL A 45 -2.30 4.19 0.24
CA VAL A 45 -2.86 3.00 0.89
C VAL A 45 -3.41 3.33 2.27
N ARG A 46 -2.75 4.20 3.06
CA ARG A 46 -3.26 4.67 4.36
C ARG A 46 -4.68 5.23 4.25
N VAL A 47 -4.89 6.17 3.33
CA VAL A 47 -6.20 6.83 3.14
C VAL A 47 -7.24 5.82 2.69
N ARG A 48 -6.93 5.00 1.68
CA ARG A 48 -7.85 3.98 1.20
C ARG A 48 -8.22 3.00 2.30
N LEU A 49 -7.26 2.58 3.12
CA LEU A 49 -7.46 1.61 4.19
C LEU A 49 -8.39 2.21 5.24
N ALA A 50 -8.13 3.45 5.65
CA ALA A 50 -8.95 4.13 6.63
C ALA A 50 -10.41 4.30 6.16
N LEU A 51 -10.63 4.76 4.93
CA LEU A 51 -11.97 4.94 4.36
C LEU A 51 -12.69 3.60 4.19
N GLY A 52 -11.97 2.56 3.78
CA GLY A 52 -12.50 1.19 3.71
C GLY A 52 -12.94 0.67 5.07
N LEU A 53 -12.09 0.77 6.09
CA LEU A 53 -12.40 0.34 7.46
C LEU A 53 -13.60 1.12 8.04
N LYS A 54 -13.74 2.41 7.72
CA LYS A 54 -14.91 3.24 8.07
C LYS A 54 -16.12 3.02 7.15
N ASN A 55 -16.05 2.12 6.17
CA ASN A 55 -17.13 1.78 5.25
C ASN A 55 -17.67 2.99 4.46
N ILE A 56 -16.78 3.90 4.08
CA ILE A 56 -17.11 5.13 3.34
C ILE A 56 -16.99 4.87 1.84
N LYS A 57 -18.10 5.02 1.11
CA LYS A 57 -18.09 4.94 -0.35
C LYS A 57 -17.38 6.18 -0.93
N HIS A 58 -16.37 5.94 -1.75
CA HIS A 58 -15.58 6.98 -2.42
C HIS A 58 -15.19 6.52 -3.83
N GLU A 59 -14.78 7.47 -4.66
CA GLU A 59 -14.16 7.24 -5.96
C GLU A 59 -12.64 7.18 -5.79
N VAL A 60 -12.02 6.14 -6.34
CA VAL A 60 -10.56 6.00 -6.37
C VAL A 60 -10.07 6.38 -7.76
N VAL A 61 -9.29 7.45 -7.84
CA VAL A 61 -8.75 7.96 -9.10
C VAL A 61 -7.27 7.61 -9.19
N PHE A 62 -6.92 6.60 -9.98
CA PHE A 62 -5.51 6.26 -10.24
C PHE A 62 -4.90 7.21 -11.25
N MET A 63 -3.83 7.89 -10.86
CA MET A 63 -3.08 8.78 -11.74
C MET A 63 -1.89 8.05 -12.36
N ALA A 64 -1.53 8.38 -13.61
CA ALA A 64 -0.25 7.97 -14.17
C ALA A 64 0.89 8.56 -13.32
N ASN A 65 1.98 7.81 -13.12
CA ASN A 65 3.02 8.27 -12.19
C ASN A 65 3.77 9.52 -12.67
N ASP A 66 3.84 9.73 -13.98
CA ASP A 66 4.41 10.89 -14.65
C ASP A 66 3.41 12.04 -14.84
N ASP A 67 2.14 11.88 -14.44
CA ASP A 67 1.18 12.98 -14.43
C ASP A 67 1.54 14.01 -13.35
N VAL A 68 2.15 15.09 -13.81
CA VAL A 68 2.47 16.29 -13.01
C VAL A 68 1.27 17.25 -13.00
N ALA A 69 0.52 17.30 -14.10
CA ALA A 69 -0.45 18.35 -14.35
C ALA A 69 -1.66 18.25 -13.41
N THR A 70 -2.24 17.06 -13.27
CA THR A 70 -3.43 16.82 -12.42
C THR A 70 -3.19 17.21 -10.96
N PRO A 71 -2.19 16.66 -10.24
CA PRO A 71 -1.96 17.02 -8.85
C PRO A 71 -1.53 18.49 -8.68
N THR A 72 -0.82 19.05 -9.67
CA THR A 72 -0.44 20.48 -9.63
C THR A 72 -1.65 21.40 -9.80
N ALA A 73 -2.62 21.06 -10.64
CA ALA A 73 -3.86 21.83 -10.75
C ALA A 73 -4.68 21.80 -9.45
N LEU A 74 -4.64 20.68 -8.72
CA LEU A 74 -5.37 20.48 -7.46
C LEU A 74 -4.71 21.14 -6.25
N LEU A 75 -3.39 21.01 -6.09
CA LEU A 75 -2.66 21.41 -4.87
C LEU A 75 -1.38 22.23 -5.13
N GLY A 76 -1.15 22.66 -6.37
CA GLY A 76 0.02 23.46 -6.74
C GLY A 76 1.34 22.67 -6.81
N LYS A 77 1.33 21.36 -6.54
CA LYS A 77 2.50 20.49 -6.62
C LYS A 77 2.12 19.04 -6.94
N LYS A 78 3.05 18.29 -7.52
CA LYS A 78 2.90 16.84 -7.71
C LYS A 78 2.97 16.11 -6.37
N ILE A 79 1.83 15.61 -5.90
CA ILE A 79 1.70 14.87 -4.64
C ILE A 79 0.55 13.87 -4.73
N ALA A 80 0.63 12.80 -3.94
CA ALA A 80 -0.48 11.88 -3.68
C ALA A 80 -0.33 11.33 -2.25
N PRO A 81 -1.43 10.98 -1.56
CA PRO A 81 -2.82 11.08 -2.01
C PRO A 81 -3.35 12.51 -2.02
N ILE A 82 -4.44 12.73 -2.77
CA ILE A 82 -5.24 13.97 -2.74
C ILE A 82 -6.69 13.59 -2.49
N TYR A 83 -7.34 14.25 -1.53
CA TYR A 83 -8.79 14.21 -1.38
C TYR A 83 -9.41 15.44 -2.04
N GLU A 84 -10.48 15.23 -2.79
CA GLU A 84 -11.35 16.26 -3.33
C GLU A 84 -12.81 15.97 -2.96
N GLN A 85 -13.53 17.02 -2.53
CA GLN A 85 -14.98 17.05 -2.39
C GLN A 85 -15.56 17.94 -3.51
N PRO A 86 -16.01 17.37 -4.63
CA PRO A 86 -16.28 18.14 -5.85
C PRO A 86 -17.36 19.22 -5.70
N ASP A 87 -18.37 18.98 -4.88
CA ASP A 87 -19.50 19.88 -4.63
C ASP A 87 -19.21 20.96 -3.57
N GLU A 88 -18.20 20.75 -2.72
CA GLU A 88 -17.79 21.71 -1.68
C GLU A 88 -16.55 22.51 -2.09
N GLY A 89 -15.89 22.16 -3.21
CA GLY A 89 -14.64 22.79 -3.67
C GLY A 89 -13.46 22.56 -2.72
N MET A 90 -13.55 21.57 -1.83
CA MET A 90 -12.51 21.23 -0.87
C MET A 90 -11.49 20.30 -1.53
N VAL A 91 -10.21 20.66 -1.43
CA VAL A 91 -9.09 19.83 -1.89
C VAL A 91 -8.01 19.83 -0.81
N MET A 92 -7.48 18.67 -0.45
CA MET A 92 -6.39 18.56 0.51
C MET A 92 -5.43 17.41 0.20
N GLY A 93 -4.17 17.59 0.59
CA GLY A 93 -3.15 16.55 0.57
C GLY A 93 -2.86 16.02 1.98
N GLU A 94 -1.72 15.34 2.12
CA GLU A 94 -1.23 14.74 3.37
C GLU A 94 -2.12 13.61 3.92
N SER A 95 -1.64 12.37 3.80
CA SER A 95 -2.45 11.18 4.10
C SER A 95 -3.07 11.17 5.50
N LEU A 96 -2.36 11.62 6.52
CA LEU A 96 -2.85 11.60 7.90
C LEU A 96 -3.88 12.69 8.16
N ASP A 97 -3.72 13.87 7.56
CA ASP A 97 -4.70 14.96 7.66
C ASP A 97 -6.00 14.59 6.95
N ILE A 98 -5.92 13.91 5.80
CA ILE A 98 -7.09 13.37 5.12
C ILE A 98 -7.81 12.37 6.04
N ILE A 99 -7.09 11.42 6.64
CA ILE A 99 -7.69 10.42 7.54
C ILE A 99 -8.35 11.11 8.73
N ALA A 100 -7.67 12.07 9.38
CA ALA A 100 -8.21 12.83 10.49
C ALA A 100 -9.51 13.55 10.11
N LYS A 101 -9.57 14.19 8.94
CA LYS A 101 -10.80 14.83 8.45
C LYS A 101 -11.99 13.85 8.40
N PHE A 102 -11.79 12.65 7.85
CA PHE A 102 -12.87 11.65 7.79
C PHE A 102 -13.16 11.04 9.16
N ASP A 103 -12.17 10.95 10.05
CA ASP A 103 -12.34 10.34 11.37
C ASP A 103 -12.91 11.29 12.43
N GLU A 104 -12.88 12.60 12.20
CA GLU A 104 -13.39 13.63 13.11
C GLU A 104 -14.77 14.17 12.70
N ASP A 105 -15.26 13.83 11.51
CA ASP A 105 -16.50 14.33 10.94
C ASP A 105 -17.61 13.26 10.98
N GLU A 106 -18.65 13.51 11.77
CA GLU A 106 -19.80 12.60 11.95
C GLU A 106 -20.57 12.34 10.63
N ALA A 107 -20.43 13.21 9.63
CA ALA A 107 -20.99 12.96 8.29
C ALA A 107 -20.37 11.73 7.60
N PHE A 108 -19.22 11.27 8.08
CA PHE A 108 -18.48 10.11 7.58
C PHE A 108 -18.47 8.94 8.56
N GLY A 109 -19.42 8.91 9.50
CA GLY A 109 -19.63 7.81 10.44
C GLY A 109 -19.10 8.11 11.85
N PRO A 110 -18.92 7.09 12.71
CA PRO A 110 -18.48 7.29 14.08
C PRO A 110 -17.13 8.00 14.14
N THR A 111 -17.01 9.01 15.00
CA THR A 111 -15.75 9.74 15.17
C THR A 111 -14.81 9.02 16.14
N GLY A 112 -13.50 9.27 15.99
CA GLY A 112 -12.48 8.60 16.79
C GLY A 112 -12.47 7.08 16.60
N PHE A 113 -12.74 6.63 15.36
CA PHE A 113 -12.74 5.21 15.02
C PHE A 113 -11.31 4.63 15.11
N PHE A 114 -10.30 5.45 14.79
CA PHE A 114 -8.90 5.07 14.96
C PHE A 114 -8.35 5.65 16.27
N LYS A 115 -7.73 4.78 17.07
CA LYS A 115 -6.96 5.23 18.23
C LYS A 115 -5.74 6.06 17.79
N PRO A 116 -5.30 7.04 18.61
CA PRO A 116 -4.06 7.75 18.36
C PRO A 116 -2.87 6.78 18.20
N ALA A 117 -1.83 7.23 17.50
CA ALA A 117 -0.58 6.47 17.44
C ALA A 117 -0.06 6.21 18.85
N SER A 118 0.24 4.96 19.17
CA SER A 118 0.51 4.53 20.55
C SER A 118 1.89 4.91 21.07
N GLY A 119 2.81 5.23 20.17
CA GLY A 119 4.22 5.39 20.52
C GLY A 119 5.00 4.08 20.59
N ARG A 120 4.51 3.00 19.98
CA ARG A 120 5.25 1.71 19.80
C ARG A 120 6.57 1.91 19.05
N ASP A 121 7.62 2.21 19.81
CA ASP A 121 8.96 2.49 19.28
C ASP A 121 9.65 1.23 18.73
N ASP A 122 9.24 0.04 19.17
CA ASP A 122 9.64 -1.26 18.63
C ASP A 122 9.16 -1.47 17.18
N ILE A 123 7.90 -1.16 16.87
CA ILE A 123 7.37 -1.21 15.49
C ILE A 123 8.07 -0.16 14.63
N LYS A 124 8.27 1.06 15.15
CA LYS A 124 9.01 2.12 14.44
C LYS A 124 10.46 1.71 14.18
N ALA A 125 11.12 1.07 15.15
CA ALA A 125 12.48 0.56 15.01
C ALA A 125 12.56 -0.53 13.95
N TRP A 126 11.62 -1.48 13.95
CA TRP A 126 11.51 -2.51 12.93
C TRP A 126 11.34 -1.91 11.54
N MET A 127 10.41 -0.97 11.36
CA MET A 127 10.19 -0.29 10.07
C MET A 127 11.44 0.48 9.59
N LYS A 128 12.20 1.06 10.52
CA LYS A 128 13.46 1.75 10.22
C LYS A 128 14.55 0.77 9.79
N GLU A 129 14.68 -0.37 10.48
CA GLU A 129 15.64 -1.44 10.18
C GLU A 129 15.43 -1.98 8.76
N VAL A 130 14.18 -2.35 8.41
CA VAL A 130 13.89 -3.01 7.12
C VAL A 130 13.76 -2.05 5.94
N LYS A 131 13.77 -0.73 6.16
CA LYS A 131 13.42 0.27 5.14
C LYS A 131 14.19 0.11 3.82
N ASP A 132 15.50 -0.07 3.88
CA ASP A 132 16.34 -0.18 2.67
C ASP A 132 16.25 -1.56 2.02
N LEU A 133 16.17 -2.62 2.84
CA LEU A 133 15.86 -3.98 2.38
C LEU A 133 14.55 -4.01 1.59
N LEU A 134 13.48 -3.42 2.15
CA LEU A 134 12.19 -3.33 1.47
C LEU A 134 12.32 -2.58 0.15
N ARG A 135 13.00 -1.43 0.11
CA ARG A 135 13.18 -0.64 -1.13
C ARG A 135 13.89 -1.42 -2.22
N LEU A 136 14.90 -2.24 -1.87
CA LEU A 136 15.59 -3.12 -2.82
C LEU A 136 14.66 -4.21 -3.36
N LEU A 137 13.72 -4.70 -2.55
CA LEU A 137 12.82 -5.77 -2.94
C LEU A 137 11.59 -5.27 -3.72
N HIS A 138 10.89 -4.25 -3.25
CA HIS A 138 9.60 -3.86 -3.83
C HIS A 138 9.72 -2.89 -5.01
N ARG A 139 10.71 -1.98 -5.06
CA ARG A 139 10.79 -0.97 -6.16
C ARG A 139 10.98 -1.61 -7.53
N PRO A 140 11.89 -2.59 -7.72
CA PRO A 140 11.97 -3.31 -8.99
C PRO A 140 10.66 -4.01 -9.35
N ARG A 141 9.99 -4.61 -8.35
CA ARG A 141 8.74 -5.34 -8.55
C ARG A 141 7.56 -4.44 -8.93
N TYR A 142 7.51 -3.20 -8.44
CA TYR A 142 6.49 -2.24 -8.87
C TYR A 142 6.51 -2.00 -10.39
N MET A 143 7.70 -2.01 -10.99
CA MET A 143 7.87 -1.80 -12.43
C MET A 143 7.46 -3.01 -13.27
N MET A 144 7.34 -4.18 -12.64
CA MET A 144 6.96 -5.45 -13.28
C MET A 144 5.49 -5.82 -13.02
N ALA A 145 4.93 -5.28 -11.94
CA ALA A 145 3.55 -5.50 -11.52
C ALA A 145 2.58 -4.69 -12.39
N ALA A 146 1.36 -5.22 -12.59
CA ALA A 146 0.30 -4.56 -13.34
C ALA A 146 -0.38 -3.44 -12.52
N LEU A 147 0.40 -2.43 -12.10
CA LEU A 147 -0.10 -1.32 -11.30
C LEU A 147 -0.61 -0.18 -12.18
N PRO A 148 -1.79 0.43 -11.88
CA PRO A 148 -2.44 1.41 -12.75
C PRO A 148 -1.55 2.61 -13.13
N GLU A 149 -0.74 3.09 -12.19
CA GLU A 149 0.12 4.25 -12.38
C GLU A 149 1.36 3.99 -13.25
N PHE A 150 1.63 2.72 -13.63
CA PHE A 150 2.83 2.29 -14.33
C PHE A 150 2.54 1.57 -15.64
N GLN A 151 1.36 1.76 -16.25
CA GLN A 151 1.01 1.08 -17.50
C GLN A 151 1.88 1.55 -18.68
N GLN A 152 2.29 2.82 -18.70
CA GLN A 152 3.12 3.40 -19.76
C GLN A 152 4.61 3.45 -19.37
N ALA A 153 5.48 3.46 -20.39
CA ALA A 153 6.93 3.37 -20.19
C ALA A 153 7.52 4.63 -19.55
N ASP A 154 7.04 5.80 -19.97
CA ASP A 154 7.34 7.10 -19.38
C ASP A 154 6.95 7.18 -17.90
N SER A 155 5.80 6.64 -17.49
CA SER A 155 5.44 6.56 -16.08
C SER A 155 6.44 5.73 -15.25
N ARG A 156 6.93 4.62 -15.81
CA ARG A 156 7.95 3.78 -15.16
C ARG A 156 9.30 4.48 -15.12
N ASP A 157 9.73 5.09 -16.22
CA ASP A 157 10.98 5.86 -16.30
C ASP A 157 10.98 7.03 -15.31
N TYR A 158 9.86 7.73 -15.22
CA TYR A 158 9.65 8.81 -14.26
C TYR A 158 9.83 8.34 -12.82
N PHE A 159 9.23 7.19 -12.48
CA PHE A 159 9.39 6.59 -11.15
C PHE A 159 10.83 6.17 -10.87
N VAL A 160 11.47 5.44 -11.79
CA VAL A 160 12.85 4.97 -11.68
C VAL A 160 13.82 6.13 -11.52
N LYS A 161 13.60 7.25 -12.23
CA LYS A 161 14.38 8.48 -12.06
C LYS A 161 14.20 9.09 -10.67
N GLY A 162 12.96 9.22 -10.20
CA GLY A 162 12.64 9.86 -8.91
C GLY A 162 12.85 8.99 -7.66
N HIS A 163 12.88 7.66 -7.82
CA HIS A 163 12.92 6.69 -6.73
C HIS A 163 14.00 5.60 -6.95
N PRO A 164 15.28 5.99 -7.12
CA PRO A 164 16.38 5.04 -7.29
C PRO A 164 16.48 4.06 -6.11
N VAL A 165 16.95 2.83 -6.33
CA VAL A 165 17.17 1.86 -5.24
C VAL A 165 18.42 2.21 -4.41
N PRO A 166 18.50 1.84 -3.11
CA PRO A 166 19.72 2.02 -2.34
C PRO A 166 20.96 1.36 -2.99
N PRO A 167 22.16 1.94 -2.88
CA PRO A 167 22.48 3.20 -2.18
C PRO A 167 22.27 4.47 -3.02
N PHE A 168 21.71 4.35 -4.22
CA PHE A 168 21.56 5.46 -5.18
C PHE A 168 20.43 6.43 -4.84
N ASP A 169 19.76 6.25 -3.69
CA ASP A 169 18.71 7.14 -3.16
C ASP A 169 19.24 8.26 -2.26
N LYS A 170 20.57 8.35 -2.12
CA LYS A 170 21.25 9.41 -1.36
C LYS A 170 21.48 10.67 -2.21
N PRO A 171 21.59 11.87 -1.60
CA PRO A 171 21.67 13.14 -2.32
C PRO A 171 22.77 13.23 -3.37
N GLU A 172 23.91 12.59 -3.16
CA GLU A 172 25.04 12.60 -4.11
C GLU A 172 24.72 11.93 -5.46
N TRP A 173 23.71 11.07 -5.52
CA TRP A 173 23.27 10.35 -6.73
C TRP A 173 21.98 10.92 -7.35
N LYS A 174 21.40 11.95 -6.73
CA LYS A 174 20.13 12.56 -7.17
C LYS A 174 20.21 13.62 -8.28
N PRO A 175 21.36 14.25 -8.62
CA PRO A 175 21.39 15.16 -9.77
C PRO A 175 20.88 14.48 -11.05
N ASP A 176 20.15 15.24 -11.87
CA ASP A 176 19.50 14.72 -13.08
C ASP A 176 20.51 14.17 -14.10
N ASP A 177 21.72 14.71 -14.11
CA ASP A 177 22.85 14.34 -14.95
C ASP A 177 23.76 13.26 -14.34
N ALA A 178 23.50 12.81 -13.11
CA ALA A 178 24.37 11.84 -12.42
C ALA A 178 24.34 10.44 -13.04
N MET A 179 23.22 10.04 -13.66
CA MET A 179 23.02 8.71 -14.25
C MET A 179 22.03 8.79 -15.41
N THR A 180 22.37 8.13 -16.51
CA THR A 180 21.47 7.85 -17.63
C THR A 180 20.30 6.96 -17.20
N MET A 181 19.23 6.92 -18.00
CA MET A 181 18.11 6.01 -17.73
C MET A 181 18.51 4.54 -17.81
N GLU A 182 19.42 4.17 -18.71
CA GLU A 182 19.95 2.81 -18.82
C GLU A 182 20.66 2.37 -17.52
N GLU A 183 21.50 3.23 -16.95
CA GLU A 183 22.17 2.95 -15.67
C GLU A 183 21.17 2.81 -14.52
N ARG A 184 20.16 3.68 -14.46
CA ARG A 184 19.11 3.63 -13.43
C ARG A 184 18.29 2.35 -13.49
N TRP A 185 17.89 1.91 -14.69
CA TRP A 185 17.25 0.61 -14.89
C TRP A 185 18.19 -0.54 -14.53
N GLY A 186 19.47 -0.46 -14.92
CA GLY A 186 20.48 -1.45 -14.53
C GLY A 186 20.64 -1.60 -13.01
N HIS A 187 20.40 -0.55 -12.22
CA HIS A 187 20.36 -0.66 -10.76
C HIS A 187 19.14 -1.40 -10.24
N PHE A 188 17.97 -1.22 -10.85
CA PHE A 188 16.75 -1.97 -10.53
C PHE A 188 16.93 -3.46 -10.85
N ASP A 189 17.50 -3.78 -12.02
CA ASP A 189 17.78 -5.17 -12.42
C ASP A 189 18.76 -5.85 -11.47
N LYS A 190 19.85 -5.16 -11.10
CA LYS A 190 20.82 -5.65 -10.10
C LYS A 190 20.16 -5.86 -8.73
N ALA A 191 19.29 -4.97 -8.29
CA ALA A 191 18.56 -5.14 -7.03
C ALA A 191 17.63 -6.35 -7.08
N LEU A 192 16.90 -6.55 -8.19
CA LEU A 192 16.03 -7.71 -8.38
C LEU A 192 16.85 -9.02 -8.37
N ALA A 193 18.00 -9.05 -9.05
CA ALA A 193 18.89 -10.22 -9.10
C ALA A 193 19.45 -10.62 -7.73
N ARG A 194 19.52 -9.69 -6.77
CA ARG A 194 19.90 -9.96 -5.37
C ARG A 194 18.78 -10.56 -4.52
N THR A 195 17.59 -10.81 -5.06
CA THR A 195 16.48 -11.42 -4.30
C THR A 195 16.90 -12.68 -3.51
N PRO A 196 17.67 -13.66 -4.05
CA PRO A 196 18.07 -14.83 -3.28
C PRO A 196 18.93 -14.53 -2.04
N GLU A 197 19.70 -13.43 -2.08
CA GLU A 197 20.51 -12.94 -0.95
C GLU A 197 19.65 -12.22 0.09
N LEU A 198 18.70 -11.41 -0.38
CA LEU A 198 17.86 -10.53 0.44
C LEU A 198 16.65 -11.24 1.07
N LEU A 199 16.17 -12.33 0.46
CA LEU A 199 14.97 -13.02 0.90
C LEU A 199 15.10 -13.65 2.31
N PRO A 200 16.23 -14.31 2.66
CA PRO A 200 16.44 -14.78 4.03
C PRO A 200 16.42 -13.65 5.07
N GLU A 201 16.98 -12.48 4.73
CA GLU A 201 16.94 -11.29 5.59
C GLU A 201 15.50 -10.78 5.79
N LEU A 202 14.71 -10.74 4.71
CA LEU A 202 13.29 -10.39 4.79
C LEU A 202 12.53 -11.36 5.69
N ASN A 203 12.72 -12.67 5.51
CA ASN A 203 11.98 -13.67 6.28
C ASN A 203 12.39 -13.65 7.76
N ALA A 204 13.66 -13.40 8.07
CA ALA A 204 14.09 -13.17 9.45
C ALA A 204 13.44 -11.93 10.06
N ALA A 205 13.29 -10.84 9.29
CA ALA A 205 12.61 -9.64 9.77
C ALA A 205 11.09 -9.87 9.95
N LEU A 206 10.43 -10.61 9.05
CA LEU A 206 9.02 -10.97 9.18
C LEU A 206 8.77 -11.89 10.38
N ALA A 207 9.70 -12.79 10.69
CA ALA A 207 9.63 -13.60 11.90
C ALA A 207 9.68 -12.75 13.17
N LYS A 208 10.53 -11.71 13.24
CA LYS A 208 10.52 -10.74 14.35
C LYS A 208 9.19 -9.96 14.41
N LEU A 209 8.65 -9.57 13.26
CA LEU A 209 7.40 -8.81 13.19
C LEU A 209 6.20 -9.60 13.73
N GLU A 210 6.18 -10.92 13.52
CA GLU A 210 5.16 -11.83 14.06
C GLU A 210 5.00 -11.64 15.57
N ASP A 211 6.10 -11.49 16.30
CA ASP A 211 6.06 -11.29 17.75
C ASP A 211 5.59 -9.88 18.14
N LEU A 212 5.75 -8.88 17.27
CA LEU A 212 5.38 -7.48 17.54
C LEU A 212 3.89 -7.19 17.31
N ILE A 213 3.23 -7.90 16.39
CA ILE A 213 1.81 -7.68 16.08
C ILE A 213 0.95 -8.18 17.25
N CYS A 214 0.08 -7.33 17.78
CA CYS A 214 -0.80 -7.68 18.90
C CYS A 214 -1.72 -8.88 18.57
N CYS A 215 -2.52 -8.80 17.51
CA CYS A 215 -3.42 -9.87 17.07
C CYS A 215 -3.74 -9.81 15.57
N GLU A 216 -4.61 -10.68 15.09
CA GLU A 216 -5.03 -10.74 13.68
C GLU A 216 -5.83 -9.51 13.21
N ASP A 217 -6.21 -8.59 14.09
CA ASP A 217 -7.04 -7.42 13.75
C ASP A 217 -6.36 -6.08 14.02
N CYS A 218 -5.29 -6.06 14.83
CA CYS A 218 -4.52 -4.85 15.09
C CYS A 218 -3.08 -5.16 15.53
N CYS A 219 -2.16 -4.26 15.24
CA CYS A 219 -0.76 -4.35 15.60
C CYS A 219 -0.47 -3.86 17.03
N THR A 220 -1.36 -3.06 17.60
CA THR A 220 -1.24 -2.46 18.94
C THR A 220 -2.43 -2.83 19.83
N GLU A 221 -2.18 -3.03 21.13
CA GLU A 221 -3.22 -3.34 22.11
C GLU A 221 -4.33 -2.29 22.13
N GLY A 222 -5.56 -2.77 22.22
CA GLY A 222 -6.75 -1.93 22.33
C GLY A 222 -7.49 -1.69 21.01
N GLY A 223 -7.04 -2.22 19.89
CA GLY A 223 -7.76 -2.14 18.61
C GLY A 223 -7.13 -1.17 17.63
N LEU A 224 -7.82 -0.96 16.51
CA LEU A 224 -7.32 -0.21 15.35
C LEU A 224 -6.83 1.20 15.74
N SER A 225 -5.64 1.54 15.27
CA SER A 225 -4.98 2.81 15.52
C SER A 225 -4.26 3.34 14.28
N TYR A 226 -3.68 4.53 14.39
CA TYR A 226 -2.78 5.06 13.38
C TYR A 226 -1.50 4.21 13.17
N ASP A 227 -1.16 3.33 14.12
CA ASP A 227 -0.05 2.38 13.94
C ASP A 227 -0.42 1.31 12.89
N ASP A 228 -1.66 0.84 12.90
CA ASP A 228 -2.18 -0.12 11.90
C ASP A 228 -2.15 0.51 10.50
N ILE A 229 -2.65 1.74 10.41
CA ILE A 229 -2.69 2.53 9.19
C ILE A 229 -1.28 2.67 8.60
N ASP A 230 -0.26 2.99 9.40
CA ASP A 230 1.11 3.12 8.90
C ASP A 230 1.76 1.77 8.55
N LEU A 231 1.69 0.80 9.47
CA LEU A 231 2.36 -0.49 9.30
C LEU A 231 1.76 -1.28 8.13
N TRP A 232 0.43 -1.43 8.09
CA TRP A 232 -0.22 -2.24 7.07
C TRP A 232 0.03 -1.68 5.66
N ALA A 233 -0.01 -0.35 5.51
CA ALA A 233 0.24 0.31 4.24
C ALA A 233 1.63 0.01 3.65
N ARG A 234 2.62 -0.28 4.50
CA ARG A 234 3.97 -0.68 4.07
C ARG A 234 4.06 -2.18 3.84
N LEU A 235 3.44 -2.98 4.69
CA LEU A 235 3.45 -4.45 4.57
C LEU A 235 2.72 -4.92 3.31
N ARG A 236 1.69 -4.20 2.85
CA ARG A 236 1.00 -4.52 1.59
C ARG A 236 1.98 -4.72 0.44
N SER A 237 3.00 -3.88 0.30
CA SER A 237 4.00 -4.01 -0.76
C SER A 237 4.92 -5.22 -0.61
N VAL A 238 5.09 -5.75 0.61
CA VAL A 238 5.86 -6.97 0.86
C VAL A 238 5.14 -8.18 0.27
N THR A 239 3.81 -8.15 0.16
CA THR A 239 3.02 -9.24 -0.47
C THR A 239 3.29 -9.41 -1.96
N LEU A 240 4.03 -8.47 -2.59
CA LEU A 240 4.51 -8.56 -3.96
C LEU A 240 5.82 -9.39 -4.09
N VAL A 241 6.50 -9.67 -2.98
CA VAL A 241 7.76 -10.42 -2.95
C VAL A 241 7.47 -11.91 -2.87
N LYS A 242 7.70 -12.64 -3.97
CA LYS A 242 7.52 -14.09 -3.96
C LYS A 242 8.52 -14.75 -3.01
N GLY A 243 8.00 -15.64 -2.16
CA GLY A 243 8.79 -16.34 -1.14
C GLY A 243 8.90 -15.60 0.20
N ALA A 244 8.28 -14.43 0.35
CA ALA A 244 8.13 -13.78 1.65
C ALA A 244 7.31 -14.67 2.60
N GLU A 245 7.86 -14.97 3.76
CA GLU A 245 7.27 -15.86 4.76
C GLU A 245 6.62 -15.05 5.89
N PHE A 246 5.32 -14.82 5.76
CA PHE A 246 4.52 -14.23 6.84
C PHE A 246 4.12 -15.30 7.85
N GLY A 247 4.39 -15.05 9.13
CA GLY A 247 3.84 -15.87 10.21
C GLY A 247 2.30 -15.85 10.20
N PRO A 248 1.64 -16.85 10.81
CA PRO A 248 0.19 -17.00 10.74
C PRO A 248 -0.58 -15.77 11.23
N LYS A 249 -0.13 -15.12 12.32
CA LYS A 249 -0.78 -13.93 12.88
C LYS A 249 -0.59 -12.72 11.96
N THR A 250 0.63 -12.49 11.47
CA THR A 250 0.93 -11.41 10.52
C THR A 250 0.15 -11.58 9.22
N LYS A 251 0.04 -12.82 8.72
CA LYS A 251 -0.74 -13.11 7.52
C LYS A 251 -2.22 -12.85 7.71
N ALA A 252 -2.79 -13.32 8.83
CA ALA A 252 -4.18 -13.06 9.17
C ALA A 252 -4.44 -11.55 9.35
N TYR A 253 -3.53 -10.83 10.00
CA TYR A 253 -3.54 -9.35 10.07
C TYR A 253 -3.60 -8.70 8.69
N LEU A 254 -2.76 -9.13 7.75
CA LEU A 254 -2.79 -8.60 6.39
C LEU A 254 -4.13 -8.89 5.69
N GLU A 255 -4.63 -10.12 5.80
CA GLU A 255 -5.87 -10.57 5.13
C GLU A 255 -7.13 -9.95 5.74
N ASN A 256 -7.21 -9.83 7.07
CA ASN A 256 -8.36 -9.25 7.77
C ASN A 256 -8.52 -7.77 7.43
N LEU A 257 -7.43 -7.00 7.47
CA LEU A 257 -7.44 -5.58 7.09
C LEU A 257 -7.61 -5.39 5.57
N SER A 258 -7.14 -6.33 4.74
CA SER A 258 -7.43 -6.33 3.30
C SER A 258 -8.93 -6.47 3.03
N ALA A 259 -9.57 -7.43 3.70
CA ALA A 259 -11.00 -7.71 3.55
C ALA A 259 -11.87 -6.56 4.10
N ALA A 260 -11.56 -6.07 5.31
CA ALA A 260 -12.30 -4.97 5.93
C ALA A 260 -12.01 -3.60 5.28
N GLY A 261 -10.81 -3.41 4.75
CA GLY A 261 -10.42 -2.18 4.06
C GLY A 261 -10.84 -2.11 2.59
N ASP A 262 -11.35 -3.21 2.02
CA ASP A 262 -11.62 -3.34 0.57
C ASP A 262 -10.40 -2.96 -0.30
N ILE A 263 -9.20 -3.42 0.11
CA ILE A 263 -7.95 -3.22 -0.62
C ILE A 263 -7.28 -4.56 -0.87
N PRO A 264 -7.08 -4.97 -2.13
CA PRO A 264 -6.44 -6.25 -2.42
C PRO A 264 -4.96 -6.23 -2.06
N LEU A 265 -4.49 -7.34 -1.48
CA LEU A 265 -3.06 -7.67 -1.37
C LEU A 265 -2.51 -8.08 -2.74
N TYR A 266 -1.18 -8.07 -2.88
CA TYR A 266 -0.49 -8.38 -4.13
C TYR A 266 -0.08 -9.86 -4.27
N PHE A 267 -0.54 -10.76 -3.42
CA PHE A 267 -0.12 -12.18 -3.45
C PHE A 267 -0.30 -12.84 -4.84
N ASN A 268 -1.37 -12.50 -5.57
CA ASN A 268 -1.63 -13.04 -6.91
C ASN A 268 -0.73 -12.45 -8.02
N MET A 269 0.02 -11.40 -7.69
CA MET A 269 0.96 -10.71 -8.57
C MET A 269 2.40 -10.84 -8.06
N ALA A 270 2.66 -11.72 -7.08
CA ALA A 270 3.97 -11.84 -6.47
C ALA A 270 5.01 -12.38 -7.45
N LEU A 271 6.18 -11.73 -7.48
CA LEU A 271 7.29 -12.00 -8.40
C LEU A 271 8.59 -12.35 -7.67
#